data_AF-K9FLG6-F1
#
_entry.id   AF-K9FLG6-F1
#
_cell.length_a   1.000
_cell.length_b   1.000
_cell.length_c   1.000
_cell.angle_alpha   90.00
_cell.angle_beta   90.00
_cell.angle_gamma   90.00
#
_symmetry.space_group_name_H-M   'P 1'
#
loop_
_entity.id
_entity.type
_entity.pdbx_description
1 polymer ?
#
loop_
_entity_poly.entity_id
_entity_poly.type
_entity_poly.pdbx_seq_one_letter_code
_entity_poly.pdbx_strand_id
1 'polypeptide(L)'
;MPDFPMDALYLSERERLIPTERLRADQMGISNQEWRWDHAREVPFDLMTCCWFFSIMTISDPHVLPSAGAIMMLSVPRHKKEVLLFGYYLVFTITPLIYAYQAQNTAGGTKKKCTPGIVFIGMCAGNAIGPLLYSTKDAPLYRTGLIVSLVMFVTVGIIAGLTPFYLLYLNMIHEKRRVELGKVGPVADMSMLDKDQRKETKVLELEDIQKVSVGQENGLQDMTDLKNEDIFYVY
;
A
#
# COMPACT_ATOMS: atom_id res chain seq x y z
N MET A 1 -17.04 23.55 -4.80
CA MET A 1 -17.31 22.46 -5.77
C MET A 1 -18.34 21.53 -5.14
N PRO A 2 -19.21 20.88 -5.92
CA PRO A 2 -20.13 19.86 -5.38
C PRO A 2 -19.32 18.75 -4.68
N ASP A 3 -19.80 18.31 -3.51
CA ASP A 3 -19.12 17.27 -2.71
C ASP A 3 -19.14 15.90 -3.38
N PHE A 4 -20.11 15.68 -4.28
CA PHE A 4 -20.27 14.45 -5.04
C PHE A 4 -20.18 14.71 -6.54
N PRO A 5 -19.41 13.89 -7.28
CA PRO A 5 -19.37 13.97 -8.75
C PRO A 5 -20.75 13.68 -9.36
N MET A 6 -21.59 12.90 -8.67
CA MET A 6 -22.97 12.62 -9.08
C MET A 6 -23.93 13.81 -8.90
N ASP A 7 -23.63 14.73 -7.98
CA ASP A 7 -24.45 15.91 -7.67
C ASP A 7 -24.04 17.15 -8.47
N ALA A 8 -23.02 17.02 -9.32
CA ALA A 8 -22.57 18.10 -10.18
C ALA A 8 -23.63 18.43 -11.25
N LEU A 9 -24.48 19.42 -10.95
CA LEU A 9 -25.56 19.92 -11.82
C LEU A 9 -25.11 20.31 -13.23
N TYR A 10 -23.82 20.61 -13.42
CA TYR A 10 -23.24 21.04 -14.69
C TYR A 10 -22.66 19.90 -15.54
N LEU A 11 -22.57 18.67 -15.03
CA LEU A 11 -22.03 17.53 -15.77
C LEU A 11 -23.15 16.65 -16.34
N SER A 12 -22.99 16.20 -17.58
CA SER A 12 -23.84 15.16 -18.17
C SER A 12 -23.57 13.79 -17.53
N GLU A 13 -24.51 12.85 -17.62
CA GLU A 13 -24.41 11.53 -16.98
C GLU A 13 -23.12 10.77 -17.38
N ARG A 14 -22.71 10.86 -18.66
CA ARG A 14 -21.42 10.31 -19.13
C ARG A 14 -20.21 10.99 -18.52
N GLU A 15 -20.25 12.29 -18.30
CA GLU A 15 -19.13 13.02 -17.69
C GLU A 15 -19.04 12.76 -16.19
N ARG A 16 -20.15 12.37 -15.54
CA ARG A 16 -20.17 11.93 -14.13
C ARG A 16 -19.59 10.53 -13.95
N LEU A 17 -19.68 9.67 -14.96
CA LEU A 17 -19.10 8.32 -14.95
C LEU A 17 -17.56 8.32 -14.92
N ILE A 18 -16.91 9.30 -15.55
CA ILE A 18 -15.44 9.34 -15.63
C ILE A 18 -14.81 9.54 -14.23
N PRO A 19 -15.24 10.50 -13.38
CA PRO A 19 -14.78 10.63 -12.01
C PRO A 19 -15.08 9.42 -11.13
N THR A 20 -16.25 8.79 -11.27
CA THR A 20 -16.61 7.63 -10.45
C THR A 20 -15.78 6.41 -10.83
N GLU A 21 -15.52 6.17 -12.12
CA GLU A 21 -14.56 5.16 -12.58
C GLU A 21 -13.16 5.40 -12.03
N ARG A 22 -12.70 6.67 -11.95
CA ARG A 22 -11.40 7.01 -11.35
C ARG A 22 -11.35 6.72 -9.86
N LEU A 23 -12.38 7.10 -9.11
CA LEU A 23 -12.47 6.78 -7.67
C LEU A 23 -12.46 5.27 -7.43
N ARG A 24 -13.17 4.52 -8.27
CA ARG A 24 -13.17 3.06 -8.24
C ARG A 24 -11.78 2.47 -8.56
N ALA A 25 -11.12 2.96 -9.61
CA ALA A 25 -9.78 2.52 -9.98
C ALA A 25 -8.74 2.81 -8.90
N ASP A 26 -8.85 3.97 -8.24
CA ASP A 26 -8.01 4.35 -7.11
C ASP A 26 -8.44 3.68 -5.79
N GLN A 27 -9.39 2.75 -5.80
CA GLN A 27 -9.94 2.08 -4.61
C GLN A 27 -10.34 3.09 -3.50
N MET A 28 -10.89 4.23 -3.91
CA MET A 28 -11.43 5.26 -3.04
C MET A 28 -12.95 5.15 -3.04
N GLY A 29 -13.54 5.00 -1.85
CA GLY A 29 -14.99 5.17 -1.69
C GLY A 29 -15.41 6.58 -2.09
N ILE A 30 -16.70 6.77 -2.40
CA ILE A 30 -17.24 8.11 -2.61
C ILE A 30 -16.95 8.92 -1.35
N SER A 31 -16.24 10.03 -1.50
CA SER A 31 -15.74 10.87 -0.41
C SER A 31 -16.88 11.29 0.52
N ASN A 32 -17.11 10.51 1.58
CA ASN A 32 -17.93 10.96 2.69
C ASN A 32 -17.04 11.86 3.56
N GLN A 33 -17.46 13.11 3.79
CA GLN A 33 -16.70 14.05 4.64
C GLN A 33 -16.69 13.64 6.12
N GLU A 34 -17.33 12.52 6.46
CA GLU A 34 -17.46 12.00 7.81
C GLU A 34 -16.25 11.12 8.20
N TRP A 35 -15.59 11.51 9.28
CA TRP A 35 -14.49 10.75 9.86
C TRP A 35 -15.00 9.47 10.54
N ARG A 36 -14.57 8.30 10.05
CA ARG A 36 -15.00 7.00 10.61
C ARG A 36 -13.99 6.46 11.62
N TRP A 37 -14.30 6.65 12.90
CA TRP A 37 -13.47 6.14 14.00
C TRP A 37 -13.30 4.63 14.01
N ASP A 38 -14.28 3.88 13.52
CA ASP A 38 -14.19 2.41 13.42
C ASP A 38 -13.05 2.01 12.49
N HIS A 39 -12.92 2.70 11.36
CA HIS A 39 -11.88 2.44 10.37
C HIS A 39 -10.51 2.83 10.92
N ALA A 40 -10.42 3.97 11.61
CA ALA A 40 -9.19 4.46 12.23
C ALA A 40 -8.66 3.51 13.32
N ARG A 41 -9.56 2.90 14.13
CA ARG A 41 -9.19 1.94 15.17
C ARG A 41 -8.81 0.57 14.62
N GLU A 42 -9.27 0.22 13.43
CA GLU A 42 -8.90 -1.03 12.76
C GLU A 42 -7.46 -0.99 12.22
N VAL A 43 -6.97 0.18 11.81
CA VAL A 43 -5.61 0.36 11.23
C VAL A 43 -4.46 -0.21 12.08
N PRO A 44 -4.35 0.04 13.40
CA PRO A 44 -3.26 -0.51 14.20
C PRO A 44 -3.31 -2.03 14.39
N PHE A 45 -4.48 -2.66 14.17
CA PHE A 45 -4.65 -4.12 14.29
C PHE A 45 -4.72 -4.82 12.94
N ASP A 46 -4.70 -4.05 11.86
CA ASP A 46 -4.62 -4.59 10.53
C ASP A 46 -3.26 -5.27 10.33
N LEU A 47 -3.30 -6.57 10.01
CA LEU A 47 -2.12 -7.41 9.89
C LEU A 47 -1.15 -6.85 8.85
N MET A 48 -1.69 -6.31 7.75
CA MET A 48 -0.87 -5.74 6.68
C MET A 48 -0.18 -4.44 7.13
N THR A 49 -0.92 -3.55 7.80
CA THR A 49 -0.34 -2.34 8.40
C THR A 49 0.72 -2.69 9.44
N CYS A 50 0.50 -3.73 10.26
CA CYS A 50 1.51 -4.25 11.19
C CYS A 50 2.75 -4.77 10.45
N CYS A 51 2.58 -5.57 9.40
CA CYS A 51 3.70 -6.08 8.59
C CYS A 51 4.56 -4.94 8.05
N TRP A 52 3.95 -3.87 7.53
CA TRP A 52 4.68 -2.70 7.06
C TRP A 52 5.31 -1.89 8.17
N PHE A 53 4.62 -1.72 9.30
CA PHE A 53 5.17 -1.06 10.49
C PHE A 53 6.44 -1.75 10.97
N PHE A 54 6.40 -3.07 11.15
CA PHE A 54 7.57 -3.84 11.58
C PHE A 54 8.67 -3.81 10.52
N SER A 55 8.32 -3.97 9.24
CA SER A 55 9.28 -3.85 8.15
C SER A 55 10.01 -2.51 8.22
N ILE A 56 9.29 -1.38 8.27
CA ILE A 56 9.89 -0.04 8.29
C ILE A 56 10.62 0.29 9.60
N MET A 57 10.15 -0.22 10.74
CA MET A 57 10.82 -0.07 12.04
C MET A 57 12.20 -0.75 12.05
N THR A 58 12.36 -1.82 11.28
CA THR A 58 13.62 -2.58 11.20
C THR A 58 14.55 -2.10 10.09
N ILE A 59 14.00 -1.36 9.12
CA ILE A 59 14.68 -0.77 7.95
C ILE A 59 15.58 0.43 8.35
N SER A 60 15.82 0.66 9.63
CA SER A 60 16.84 1.62 10.10
C SER A 60 18.29 1.24 9.73
N ASP A 61 18.53 0.26 8.85
CA ASP A 61 19.81 -0.09 8.23
C ASP A 61 19.62 -0.60 6.77
N PRO A 62 20.63 -0.46 5.90
CA PRO A 62 20.43 0.04 4.54
C PRO A 62 20.03 -1.06 3.55
N HIS A 63 19.01 -0.80 2.74
CA HIS A 63 18.71 -1.62 1.57
C HIS A 63 19.95 -1.72 0.68
N VAL A 64 20.11 -2.80 -0.09
CA VAL A 64 21.33 -3.02 -0.90
C VAL A 64 21.60 -1.85 -1.88
N LEU A 65 20.54 -1.22 -2.41
CA LEU A 65 20.63 -0.08 -3.32
C LEU A 65 21.03 1.26 -2.65
N PRO A 66 20.44 1.71 -1.53
CA PRO A 66 20.87 2.89 -0.79
C PRO A 66 22.20 2.67 -0.09
N SER A 67 22.53 1.43 0.32
CA SER A 67 23.88 1.06 0.77
C SER A 67 24.89 1.30 -0.34
N ALA A 68 24.61 0.80 -1.55
CA ALA A 68 25.48 1.00 -2.70
C ALA A 68 25.58 2.48 -3.08
N GLY A 69 24.48 3.24 -3.01
CA GLY A 69 24.46 4.69 -3.19
C GLY A 69 25.30 5.43 -2.15
N ALA A 70 25.19 5.06 -0.88
CA ALA A 70 25.99 5.63 0.22
C ALA A 70 27.49 5.28 0.09
N ILE A 71 27.81 4.02 -0.24
CA ILE A 71 29.18 3.56 -0.48
C ILE A 71 29.79 4.30 -1.68
N MET A 72 29.01 4.53 -2.74
CA MET A 72 29.41 5.31 -3.91
C MET A 72 29.68 6.77 -3.54
N MET A 73 28.83 7.38 -2.70
CA MET A 73 29.06 8.73 -2.19
C MET A 73 30.28 8.84 -1.27
N LEU A 74 30.61 7.79 -0.52
CA LEU A 74 31.78 7.74 0.36
C LEU A 74 33.09 7.47 -0.39
N SER A 75 33.04 6.71 -1.49
CA SER A 75 34.23 6.29 -2.25
C SER A 75 34.64 7.29 -3.34
N VAL A 76 33.73 8.16 -3.78
CA VAL A 76 33.96 9.06 -4.92
C VAL A 76 34.43 10.45 -4.46
N PRO A 77 35.54 10.98 -5.00
CA PRO A 77 36.00 12.33 -4.68
C PRO A 77 35.01 13.39 -5.18
N ARG A 78 34.75 14.42 -4.35
CA ARG A 78 33.71 15.45 -4.53
C ARG A 78 33.79 16.28 -5.82
N HIS A 79 34.86 16.13 -6.60
CA HIS A 79 35.03 16.79 -7.89
C HIS A 79 34.07 16.23 -8.97
N LYS A 80 33.69 14.94 -8.89
CA LYS A 80 32.80 14.29 -9.88
C LYS A 80 31.33 14.40 -9.47
N LYS A 81 30.73 15.58 -9.69
CA LYS A 81 29.35 15.91 -9.27
C LYS A 81 28.28 14.97 -9.85
N GLU A 82 28.45 14.50 -11.08
CA GLU A 82 27.48 13.61 -11.76
C GLU A 82 27.33 12.25 -11.05
N VAL A 83 28.47 11.64 -10.72
CA VAL A 83 28.54 10.34 -10.03
C VAL A 83 28.01 10.45 -8.60
N LEU A 84 28.27 11.59 -7.94
CA LEU A 84 27.75 11.86 -6.60
C LEU A 84 26.22 12.06 -6.59
N LEU A 85 25.69 12.74 -7.61
CA LEU A 85 24.26 12.94 -7.78
C LEU A 85 23.53 11.63 -8.08
N PHE A 86 24.13 10.74 -8.88
CA PHE A 86 23.61 9.39 -9.12
C PHE A 86 23.55 8.56 -7.83
N GLY A 87 24.62 8.58 -7.02
CA GLY A 87 24.63 7.95 -5.70
C GLY A 87 23.56 8.52 -4.76
N TYR A 88 23.34 9.84 -4.80
CA TYR A 88 22.27 10.49 -4.05
C TYR A 88 20.87 9.99 -4.49
N TYR A 89 20.58 9.90 -5.79
CA TYR A 89 19.29 9.38 -6.24
C TYR A 89 19.05 7.93 -5.82
N LEU A 90 20.08 7.07 -5.87
CA LEU A 90 19.99 5.68 -5.39
C LEU A 90 19.63 5.55 -3.91
N VAL A 91 20.00 6.55 -3.09
CA VAL A 91 19.65 6.57 -1.66
C VAL A 91 18.15 6.85 -1.45
N PHE A 92 17.53 7.65 -2.31
CA PHE A 92 16.14 8.12 -2.12
C PHE A 92 15.07 7.32 -2.89
N THR A 93 15.43 6.39 -3.77
CA THR A 93 14.46 5.72 -4.66
C THR A 93 13.55 4.70 -3.98
N ILE A 94 13.95 4.12 -2.84
CA ILE A 94 13.21 2.97 -2.25
C ILE A 94 12.08 3.41 -1.32
N THR A 95 12.27 4.45 -0.52
CA THR A 95 11.24 4.98 0.38
C THR A 95 9.91 5.27 -0.33
N PRO A 96 9.86 6.02 -1.45
CA PRO A 96 8.60 6.31 -2.13
C PRO A 96 7.93 5.06 -2.71
N LEU A 97 8.71 4.04 -3.10
CA LEU A 97 8.17 2.79 -3.64
C LEU A 97 7.39 2.01 -2.57
N ILE A 98 7.89 1.99 -1.33
CA ILE A 98 7.17 1.34 -0.22
C ILE A 98 5.85 2.05 0.04
N TYR A 99 5.86 3.39 0.17
CA TYR A 99 4.62 4.15 0.35
C TYR A 99 3.63 3.97 -0.82
N ALA A 100 4.12 3.86 -2.05
CA ALA A 100 3.28 3.57 -3.21
C ALA A 100 2.65 2.17 -3.14
N TYR A 101 3.41 1.16 -2.71
CA TYR A 101 2.89 -0.19 -2.48
C TYR A 101 1.84 -0.22 -1.35
N GLN A 102 2.05 0.59 -0.31
CA GLN A 102 1.10 0.72 0.80
C GLN A 102 -0.22 1.35 0.37
N ALA A 103 -0.14 2.41 -0.44
CA ALA A 103 -1.31 3.13 -0.92
C ALA A 103 -2.20 2.30 -1.86
N GLN A 104 -1.60 1.35 -2.59
CA GLN A 104 -2.30 0.43 -3.49
C GLN A 104 -3.01 -0.71 -2.76
N ASN A 105 -2.47 -1.13 -1.63
CA ASN A 105 -3.02 -2.25 -0.86
C ASN A 105 -3.96 -1.82 0.27
N THR A 106 -4.03 -0.53 0.57
CA THR A 106 -4.98 0.02 1.55
C THR A 106 -6.22 0.51 0.80
N ALA A 107 -7.42 0.21 1.30
CA ALA A 107 -8.65 0.79 0.75
C ALA A 107 -9.44 1.56 1.82
N GLY A 108 -10.30 2.46 1.35
CA GLY A 108 -11.13 3.30 2.22
C GLY A 108 -10.47 4.64 2.57
N GLY A 109 -11.29 5.70 2.61
CA GLY A 109 -10.80 7.08 2.73
C GLY A 109 -10.11 7.35 4.07
N THR A 110 -10.68 6.84 5.17
CA THR A 110 -10.11 7.04 6.52
C THR A 110 -8.85 6.18 6.73
N LYS A 111 -8.85 4.92 6.28
CA LYS A 111 -7.67 4.04 6.41
C LYS A 111 -6.48 4.56 5.61
N LYS A 112 -6.67 4.95 4.35
CA LYS A 112 -5.60 5.54 3.52
C LYS A 112 -4.92 6.76 4.15
N LYS A 113 -5.64 7.53 4.98
CA LYS A 113 -5.07 8.67 5.73
C LYS A 113 -4.31 8.24 6.99
N CYS A 114 -4.81 7.24 7.70
CA CYS A 114 -4.23 6.77 8.96
C CYS A 114 -3.02 5.83 8.77
N THR A 115 -3.06 4.94 7.77
CA THR A 115 -2.00 3.95 7.48
C THR A 115 -0.60 4.58 7.34
N PRO A 116 -0.37 5.61 6.50
CA PRO A 116 0.95 6.24 6.40
C PRO A 116 1.40 6.89 7.72
N GLY A 117 0.46 7.36 8.55
CA GLY A 117 0.76 7.92 9.87
C GLY A 117 1.33 6.89 10.84
N ILE A 118 0.74 5.69 10.90
CA ILE A 118 1.25 4.59 11.75
C ILE A 118 2.63 4.14 11.28
N VAL A 119 2.81 4.04 9.98
CA VAL A 119 4.07 3.64 9.36
C VAL A 119 5.19 4.65 9.67
N PHE A 120 4.87 5.94 9.63
CA PHE A 120 5.80 7.00 10.02
C PHE A 120 6.20 6.90 11.51
N ILE A 121 5.26 6.57 12.40
CA ILE A 121 5.57 6.31 13.82
C ILE A 121 6.57 5.16 13.96
N GLY A 122 6.41 4.09 13.16
CA GLY A 122 7.35 2.97 13.12
C GLY A 122 8.76 3.38 12.70
N MET A 123 8.87 4.23 11.68
CA MET A 123 10.15 4.81 11.24
C MET A 123 10.83 5.61 12.36
N CYS A 124 10.08 6.47 13.05
CA CYS A 124 10.62 7.24 14.17
C CYS A 124 11.04 6.36 15.35
N ALA A 125 10.26 5.33 15.67
CA ALA A 125 10.58 4.37 16.73
C ALA A 125 11.85 3.57 16.42
N GLY A 126 12.00 3.09 15.18
CA GLY A 126 13.21 2.40 14.72
C GLY A 126 14.46 3.25 14.88
N ASN A 127 14.40 4.51 14.46
CA ASN A 127 15.53 5.45 14.58
C ASN A 127 15.88 5.78 16.04
N ALA A 128 14.91 5.74 16.95
CA ALA A 128 15.16 5.93 18.39
C ALA A 128 15.74 4.67 19.06
N ILE A 129 15.22 3.49 18.71
CA ILE A 129 15.63 2.20 19.30
C ILE A 129 16.98 1.73 18.75
N GLY A 130 17.28 2.01 17.48
CA GLY A 130 18.50 1.57 16.80
C GLY A 130 19.79 1.85 17.59
N PRO A 131 20.08 3.11 17.97
CA PRO A 131 21.26 3.44 18.77
C PRO A 131 21.25 2.83 20.17
N LEU A 132 20.07 2.65 20.77
CA LEU A 132 19.92 2.10 22.12
C LEU A 132 20.31 0.61 22.21
N LEU A 133 20.23 -0.12 21.09
CA LEU A 133 20.62 -1.53 21.02
C LEU A 133 22.13 -1.75 21.13
N TYR A 134 22.95 -0.73 20.82
CA TYR A 134 24.41 -0.80 20.87
C TYR A 134 24.92 -0.23 22.19
N SER A 135 24.92 -1.05 23.24
CA SER A 135 25.45 -0.65 24.54
C SER A 135 26.98 -0.50 24.51
N THR A 136 27.48 0.58 25.09
CA THR A 136 28.93 0.82 25.27
C THR A 136 29.61 -0.21 26.18
N LYS A 137 28.83 -0.97 26.96
CA LYS A 137 29.31 -2.05 27.84
C LYS A 137 29.90 -3.23 27.07
N ASP A 138 29.43 -3.45 25.84
CA ASP A 138 29.83 -4.59 25.01
C ASP A 138 30.95 -4.23 24.01
N ALA A 139 31.55 -3.05 24.13
CA ALA A 139 32.67 -2.63 23.30
C ALA A 139 33.89 -3.57 23.52
N PRO A 140 34.67 -3.89 22.47
CA PRO A 140 34.59 -3.41 21.08
C PRO A 140 33.76 -4.30 20.13
N LEU A 141 33.27 -5.46 20.59
CA LEU A 141 32.62 -6.45 19.72
C LEU A 141 31.10 -6.28 19.59
N TYR A 142 30.43 -5.55 20.48
CA TYR A 142 28.99 -5.22 20.45
C TYR A 142 28.08 -6.43 20.14
N ARG A 143 28.41 -7.61 20.68
CA ARG A 143 27.76 -8.89 20.30
C ARG A 143 26.25 -8.87 20.51
N THR A 144 25.78 -8.25 21.58
CA THR A 144 24.34 -8.16 21.91
C THR A 144 23.57 -7.39 20.84
N GLY A 145 24.07 -6.23 20.41
CA GLY A 145 23.44 -5.43 19.36
C GLY A 145 23.39 -6.17 18.01
N LEU A 146 24.48 -6.85 17.65
CA LEU A 146 24.57 -7.65 16.41
C LEU A 146 23.61 -8.85 16.43
N ILE A 147 23.48 -9.56 17.55
CA ILE A 147 22.55 -10.69 17.68
C ILE A 147 21.11 -10.21 17.58
N VAL A 148 20.75 -9.13 18.28
CA VAL A 148 19.38 -8.58 18.23
C VAL A 148 19.04 -8.10 16.82
N SER A 149 19.98 -7.43 16.14
CA SER A 149 19.83 -7.00 14.74
C SER A 149 19.62 -8.20 13.80
N LEU A 150 20.40 -9.27 13.95
CA LEU A 150 20.25 -10.49 13.13
C LEU A 150 18.88 -11.15 13.33
N VAL A 151 18.45 -11.30 14.60
CA VAL A 151 17.11 -11.84 14.91
C VAL A 151 16.02 -10.96 14.31
N MET A 152 16.16 -9.63 14.39
CA MET A 152 15.22 -8.68 13.79
C MET A 152 15.11 -8.88 12.27
N PHE A 153 16.24 -8.96 11.56
CA PHE A 153 16.26 -9.15 10.11
C PHE A 153 15.63 -10.47 9.67
N VAL A 154 15.91 -11.56 10.37
CA VAL A 154 15.30 -12.86 10.07
C VAL A 154 13.79 -12.80 10.28
N THR A 155 13.35 -12.20 11.39
CA THR A 155 11.91 -12.08 11.71
C THR A 155 11.18 -11.25 10.63
N VAL A 156 11.78 -10.16 10.19
CA VAL A 156 11.20 -9.30 9.13
C VAL A 156 11.23 -9.96 7.78
N GLY A 157 12.31 -10.68 7.44
CA GLY A 157 12.38 -11.45 6.20
C GLY A 157 11.27 -12.50 6.12
N ILE A 158 10.97 -13.16 7.25
CA ILE A 158 9.83 -14.09 7.35
C ILE A 158 8.50 -13.34 7.14
N ILE A 159 8.30 -12.22 7.83
CA ILE A 159 7.06 -11.41 7.70
C ILE A 159 6.88 -10.89 6.26
N ALA A 160 7.94 -10.36 5.64
CA ALA A 160 7.93 -9.86 4.28
C ALA A 160 7.66 -10.99 3.28
N GLY A 161 8.23 -12.19 3.50
CA GLY A 161 7.93 -13.37 2.68
C GLY A 161 6.51 -13.88 2.85
N LEU A 162 5.92 -13.79 4.05
CA LEU A 162 4.54 -14.19 4.32
C LEU A 162 3.49 -13.20 3.80
N THR A 163 3.83 -11.92 3.71
CA THR A 163 2.94 -10.86 3.20
C THR A 163 2.32 -11.20 1.83
N PRO A 164 3.07 -11.53 0.76
CA PRO A 164 2.47 -11.87 -0.54
C PRO A 164 1.62 -13.14 -0.48
N PHE A 165 1.99 -14.16 0.32
CA PHE A 165 1.13 -15.33 0.51
C PHE A 165 -0.20 -14.97 1.18
N TYR A 166 -0.18 -14.06 2.16
CA TYR A 166 -1.38 -13.56 2.82
C TYR A 166 -2.26 -12.76 1.85
N LEU A 167 -1.67 -11.90 1.00
CA LEU A 167 -2.40 -11.15 -0.03
C LEU A 167 -3.02 -12.06 -1.09
N LEU A 168 -2.30 -13.09 -1.53
CA LEU A 168 -2.84 -14.11 -2.43
C LEU A 168 -4.02 -14.85 -1.79
N TYR A 169 -3.88 -15.23 -0.51
CA TYR A 169 -4.96 -15.88 0.22
C TYR A 169 -6.20 -14.98 0.37
N LEU A 170 -6.03 -13.70 0.68
CA LEU A 170 -7.12 -12.72 0.73
C LEU A 170 -7.78 -12.56 -0.63
N ASN A 171 -7.00 -12.45 -1.71
CA ASN A 171 -7.53 -12.37 -3.07
C ASN A 171 -8.39 -13.59 -3.42
N MET A 172 -7.96 -14.80 -3.04
CA MET A 172 -8.76 -16.01 -3.23
C MET A 172 -10.07 -16.00 -2.42
N ILE A 173 -10.07 -15.44 -1.21
CA ILE A 173 -11.30 -15.31 -0.41
C ILE A 173 -12.26 -14.30 -1.03
N HIS A 174 -11.75 -13.14 -1.47
CA HIS A 174 -12.59 -12.12 -2.10
C HIS A 174 -13.17 -12.60 -3.43
N GLU A 175 -12.40 -13.35 -4.22
CA GLU A 175 -12.88 -13.99 -5.44
C GLU A 175 -14.05 -14.95 -5.15
N LYS A 176 -13.93 -15.81 -4.13
CA LYS A 176 -15.03 -16.71 -3.72
C LYS A 176 -16.28 -15.95 -3.31
N ARG A 177 -16.13 -14.88 -2.51
CA ARG A 177 -17.26 -14.05 -2.06
C ARG A 177 -17.95 -13.33 -3.22
N ARG A 178 -17.19 -12.85 -4.22
CA ARG A 178 -17.76 -12.24 -5.44
C ARG A 178 -18.60 -13.23 -6.24
N VAL A 179 -18.11 -14.47 -6.41
CA VAL A 179 -18.83 -15.52 -7.12
C VAL A 179 -20.12 -15.90 -6.38
N GLU A 180 -20.11 -15.97 -5.04
CA GLU A 180 -21.31 -16.20 -4.22
C GLU A 180 -22.38 -15.12 -4.39
N LEU A 181 -21.96 -13.87 -4.66
CA LEU A 181 -22.85 -12.74 -4.93
C LEU A 181 -23.23 -12.61 -6.41
N GLY A 182 -22.82 -13.55 -7.26
CA GLY A 182 -23.14 -13.57 -8.68
C GLY A 182 -22.41 -12.52 -9.52
N LYS A 183 -21.32 -11.93 -9.01
CA LYS A 183 -20.44 -11.01 -9.76
C LYS A 183 -19.45 -11.81 -10.63
N VAL A 184 -19.02 -11.27 -11.78
CA VAL A 184 -17.93 -11.83 -12.59
C VAL A 184 -16.66 -11.99 -11.74
N GLY A 185 -15.92 -13.07 -12.04
CA GLY A 185 -14.79 -13.61 -11.25
C GLY A 185 -13.60 -12.66 -11.06
N PRO A 186 -12.34 -13.08 -11.31
CA PRO A 186 -11.19 -12.33 -10.82
C PRO A 186 -11.21 -10.89 -11.34
N VAL A 187 -11.31 -9.91 -10.42
CA VAL A 187 -11.07 -8.49 -10.73
C VAL A 187 -9.58 -8.37 -10.99
N ALA A 188 -9.23 -8.58 -12.26
CA ALA A 188 -7.86 -8.53 -12.74
C ALA A 188 -7.45 -7.07 -12.90
N ASP A 189 -6.21 -6.75 -12.51
CA ASP A 189 -5.63 -5.45 -12.82
C ASP A 189 -5.50 -5.31 -14.35
N MET A 190 -6.34 -4.46 -14.91
CA MET A 190 -6.46 -4.21 -16.34
C MET A 190 -5.32 -3.35 -16.89
N SER A 191 -4.41 -2.89 -16.04
CA SER A 191 -3.31 -2.00 -16.39
C SER A 191 -2.36 -2.62 -17.42
N MET A 192 -2.16 -3.94 -17.36
CA MET A 192 -1.25 -4.70 -18.24
C MET A 192 -1.93 -5.43 -19.41
N LEU A 193 -3.26 -5.32 -19.53
CA LEU A 193 -4.00 -5.97 -20.63
C LEU A 193 -3.96 -5.13 -21.91
N ASP A 194 -3.87 -5.83 -23.05
CA ASP A 194 -3.90 -5.20 -24.36
C ASP A 194 -5.24 -4.49 -24.62
N LYS A 195 -5.28 -3.52 -25.54
CA LYS A 195 -6.42 -2.61 -25.71
C LYS A 195 -7.75 -3.32 -25.97
N ASP A 196 -7.73 -4.46 -26.66
CA ASP A 196 -8.94 -5.22 -26.99
C ASP A 196 -9.42 -6.06 -25.80
N GLN A 197 -8.50 -6.68 -25.05
CA GLN A 197 -8.79 -7.40 -23.80
C GLN A 197 -9.35 -6.45 -22.72
N ARG A 198 -8.84 -5.21 -22.67
CA ARG A 198 -9.31 -4.16 -21.77
C ARG A 198 -10.75 -3.73 -22.09
N LYS A 199 -11.12 -3.66 -23.37
CA LYS A 199 -12.50 -3.36 -23.78
C LYS A 199 -13.44 -4.51 -23.44
N GLU A 200 -13.02 -5.74 -23.69
CA GLU A 200 -13.83 -6.93 -23.46
C GLU A 200 -14.18 -7.10 -21.97
N THR A 201 -13.19 -6.92 -21.09
CA THR A 201 -13.43 -6.98 -19.63
C THR A 201 -14.22 -5.76 -19.13
N LYS A 202 -13.98 -4.56 -19.67
CA LYS A 202 -14.82 -3.38 -19.35
C LYS A 202 -16.28 -3.60 -19.76
N VAL A 203 -16.53 -4.26 -20.89
CA VAL A 203 -17.88 -4.60 -21.35
C VAL A 203 -18.52 -5.64 -20.42
N LEU A 204 -17.77 -6.65 -19.98
CA LEU A 204 -18.23 -7.63 -18.98
C LEU A 204 -18.56 -6.97 -17.63
N GLU A 205 -17.70 -6.05 -17.14
CA GLU A 205 -17.97 -5.28 -15.93
C GLU A 205 -19.20 -4.37 -16.08
N LEU A 206 -19.38 -3.73 -17.25
CA LEU A 206 -20.54 -2.88 -17.53
C LEU A 206 -21.84 -3.70 -17.65
N GLU A 207 -21.80 -4.88 -18.26
CA GLU A 207 -22.94 -5.81 -18.29
C GLU A 207 -23.33 -6.28 -16.88
N ASP A 208 -22.34 -6.47 -15.99
CA ASP A 208 -22.58 -6.79 -14.59
C ASP A 208 -23.15 -5.60 -13.79
N ILE A 209 -22.64 -4.38 -14.00
CA ILE A 209 -23.22 -3.14 -13.43
C ILE A 209 -24.68 -3.00 -13.86
N GLN A 210 -25.00 -3.37 -15.10
CA GLN A 210 -26.36 -3.31 -15.65
C GLN A 210 -27.28 -4.43 -15.11
N LYS A 211 -26.74 -5.58 -14.69
CA LYS A 211 -27.48 -6.68 -14.03
C LYS A 211 -27.71 -6.46 -12.53
N VAL A 212 -26.81 -5.75 -11.85
CA VAL A 212 -26.84 -5.52 -10.39
C VAL A 212 -27.53 -4.19 -10.02
N SER A 213 -28.15 -3.49 -10.97
CA SER A 213 -28.64 -2.10 -10.82
C SER A 213 -29.82 -1.86 -9.86
N VAL A 214 -30.17 -2.78 -8.96
CA VAL A 214 -31.10 -2.49 -7.86
C VAL A 214 -30.61 -3.22 -6.60
N GLY A 215 -29.75 -2.58 -5.80
CA GLY A 215 -29.61 -2.99 -4.40
C GLY A 215 -28.35 -2.58 -3.66
N GLN A 216 -27.14 -2.86 -4.17
CA GLN A 216 -25.98 -2.86 -3.28
C GLN A 216 -24.63 -2.71 -4.00
N GLU A 217 -24.31 -1.49 -4.47
CA GLU A 217 -22.95 -1.18 -4.93
C GLU A 217 -22.03 -0.91 -3.73
N ASN A 218 -21.52 -1.98 -3.14
CA ASN A 218 -20.59 -1.93 -2.00
C ASN A 218 -19.25 -1.23 -2.34
N GLY A 219 -18.79 -1.29 -3.60
CA GLY A 219 -17.55 -0.64 -4.04
C GLY A 219 -17.53 0.89 -3.91
N LEU A 220 -18.70 1.54 -3.79
CA LEU A 220 -18.82 2.99 -3.57
C LEU A 220 -19.01 3.36 -2.09
N GLN A 221 -19.38 2.39 -1.25
CA GLN A 221 -19.49 2.59 0.19
C GLN A 221 -18.07 2.58 0.79
N ASP A 222 -17.74 3.59 1.61
CA ASP A 222 -16.47 3.60 2.36
C ASP A 222 -16.51 2.43 3.33
N MET A 223 -16.00 1.28 2.93
CA MET A 223 -15.89 0.05 3.71
C MET A 223 -14.43 -0.31 3.90
N THR A 224 -14.12 -0.98 5.01
CA THR A 224 -12.76 -1.46 5.24
C THR A 224 -12.38 -2.54 4.25
N ASP A 225 -11.09 -2.65 4.00
CA ASP A 225 -10.50 -3.54 3.01
C ASP A 225 -10.89 -5.02 3.18
N LEU A 226 -10.97 -5.52 4.42
CA LEU A 226 -11.49 -6.88 4.69
C LEU A 226 -12.99 -7.06 4.34
N LYS A 227 -13.77 -5.99 4.43
CA LYS A 227 -15.23 -6.03 4.24
C LYS A 227 -15.64 -5.78 2.80
N ASN A 228 -14.84 -5.01 2.08
CA ASN A 228 -15.12 -4.67 0.69
C ASN A 228 -14.54 -5.74 -0.24
N GLU A 229 -15.45 -6.57 -0.75
CA GLU A 229 -15.13 -7.59 -1.74
C GLU A 229 -14.71 -7.05 -3.10
N ASP A 230 -14.96 -5.77 -3.39
CA ASP A 230 -14.64 -5.15 -4.67
C ASP A 230 -13.18 -4.67 -4.75
N ILE A 231 -12.40 -4.79 -3.68
CA ILE A 231 -10.95 -4.51 -3.67
C ILE A 231 -10.17 -5.69 -4.23
N PHE A 232 -9.01 -5.40 -4.82
CA PHE A 232 -8.00 -6.39 -5.16
C PHE A 232 -6.68 -5.97 -4.53
N TYR A 233 -5.97 -6.92 -3.91
CA TYR A 233 -4.66 -6.67 -3.33
C TYR A 233 -3.57 -6.92 -4.39
N VAL A 234 -2.60 -6.00 -4.47
CA VAL A 234 -1.43 -6.09 -5.34
C VAL A 234 -0.33 -6.81 -4.56
N TYR A 235 -0.03 -8.05 -4.98
CA TYR A 235 0.98 -8.90 -4.35
C TYR A 235 2.39 -8.63 -4.86
#